data_AF-A0A947BJ27-F1
#
_entry.id   AF-A0A947BJ27-F1
#
_cell.length_a   1.000
_cell.length_b   1.000
_cell.length_c   1.000
_cell.angle_alpha   90.00
_cell.angle_beta   90.00
_cell.angle_gamma   90.00
#
_symmetry.space_group_name_H-M   'P 1'
#
loop_
_entity.id
_entity.type
_entity.pdbx_description
1 polymer ?
#
loop_
_entity_poly.entity_id
_entity_poly.type
_entity_poly.pdbx_seq_one_letter_code
_entity_poly.pdbx_strand_id
1 'polypeptide(L)'
;MNSQKTSVSVNGRDYQWPGRPVVVVCIDGSEPDYIEQAIAAGVMPWMQKVVSNQGSDLRANCVVPSFTNPNNISIVTGVPPAVHGICGNFYYDRANDREVMMNEPELLRTPTIFKAFQQAGAKIAIITAKDKLRRLLGNELSFGKDGAICFSSEKSDQVSLEENGIDNVLDLVGMEVPSVYSAELSEFIFAAGVKLMETRRPDLMYLSTTDYIQHKFAPGSDGANSFYAMMDKYWA
;
A
#
# COMPACT_ATOMS: atom_id res chain seq x y z
N MET A 1 -0.43 34.71 -2.17
CA MET A 1 -1.38 34.29 -1.12
C MET A 1 -1.47 32.78 -1.17
N ASN A 2 -0.78 32.08 -0.27
CA ASN A 2 -0.85 30.62 -0.19
C ASN A 2 -2.16 30.29 0.52
N SER A 3 -3.19 29.88 -0.21
CA SER A 3 -4.38 29.30 0.41
C SER A 3 -3.90 28.12 1.24
N GLN A 4 -4.00 28.20 2.58
CA GLN A 4 -3.79 27.04 3.44
C GLN A 4 -4.76 25.96 2.93
N LYS A 5 -4.22 24.90 2.37
CA LYS A 5 -5.02 23.75 1.96
C LYS A 5 -5.55 23.15 3.26
N THR A 6 -6.83 23.29 3.52
CA THR A 6 -7.45 22.84 4.78
C THR A 6 -7.98 21.42 4.65
N SER A 7 -8.58 21.08 3.51
CA SER A 7 -9.17 19.76 3.28
C SER A 7 -9.28 19.40 1.79
N VAL A 8 -9.39 18.10 1.52
CA VAL A 8 -9.67 17.51 0.20
C VAL A 8 -10.91 16.64 0.32
N SER A 9 -11.92 16.89 -0.50
CA SER A 9 -13.16 16.10 -0.55
C SER A 9 -13.09 15.08 -1.68
N VAL A 10 -13.33 13.80 -1.38
CA VAL A 10 -13.33 12.72 -2.38
C VAL A 10 -14.27 11.61 -1.96
N ASN A 11 -15.03 11.06 -2.91
CA ASN A 11 -15.98 9.97 -2.71
C ASN A 11 -16.97 10.20 -1.54
N GLY A 12 -17.43 11.44 -1.38
CA GLY A 12 -18.39 11.83 -0.33
C GLY A 12 -17.79 11.95 1.08
N ARG A 13 -16.46 12.02 1.20
CA ARG A 13 -15.74 12.17 2.48
C ARG A 13 -14.76 13.33 2.41
N ASP A 14 -14.64 14.06 3.52
CA ASP A 14 -13.68 15.15 3.67
C ASP A 14 -12.45 14.67 4.45
N TYR A 15 -11.28 14.88 3.87
CA TYR A 15 -9.98 14.55 4.46
C TYR A 15 -9.25 15.84 4.78
N GLN A 16 -8.85 16.03 6.03
CA GLN A 16 -8.04 17.18 6.42
C GLN A 16 -6.65 17.09 5.81
N TRP A 17 -6.08 18.22 5.40
CA TRP A 17 -4.70 18.24 4.90
C TRP A 17 -3.74 17.81 6.02
N PRO A 18 -2.82 16.86 5.78
CA PRO A 18 -1.97 16.34 6.83
C PRO A 18 -0.92 17.37 7.23
N GLY A 19 -0.79 17.66 8.53
CA GLY A 19 0.25 18.57 9.06
C GLY A 19 1.67 18.00 9.02
N ARG A 20 1.82 16.72 8.71
CA ARG A 20 3.08 15.96 8.56
C ARG A 20 2.85 14.81 7.58
N PRO A 21 3.89 14.25 6.94
CA PRO A 21 3.76 13.06 6.12
C PRO A 21 2.94 11.96 6.79
N VAL A 22 2.00 11.37 6.06
CA VAL A 22 1.19 10.23 6.51
C VAL A 22 1.58 9.01 5.70
N VAL A 23 1.96 7.93 6.40
CA VAL A 23 2.23 6.63 5.81
C VAL A 23 1.12 5.68 6.24
N VAL A 24 0.49 5.01 5.27
CA VAL A 24 -0.48 3.95 5.50
C VAL A 24 0.11 2.65 5.00
N VAL A 25 0.11 1.63 5.85
CA VAL A 25 0.65 0.30 5.56
C VAL A 25 -0.49 -0.71 5.54
N CYS A 26 -0.68 -1.39 4.40
CA CYS A 26 -1.53 -2.56 4.29
C CYS A 26 -0.66 -3.81 4.37
N ILE A 27 -0.70 -4.49 5.51
CA ILE A 27 -0.03 -5.77 5.73
C ILE A 27 -1.00 -6.87 5.27
N ASP A 28 -0.80 -7.35 4.06
CA ASP A 28 -1.71 -8.31 3.43
C ASP A 28 -1.75 -9.64 4.22
N GLY A 29 -2.94 -10.21 4.38
CA GLY A 29 -3.19 -11.44 5.15
C GLY A 29 -2.88 -11.34 6.66
N SER A 30 -2.68 -10.14 7.21
CA SER A 30 -2.29 -9.94 8.61
C SER A 30 -3.46 -10.11 9.58
N GLU A 31 -3.79 -11.35 9.90
CA GLU A 31 -4.63 -11.68 11.06
C GLU A 31 -4.01 -11.06 12.33
N PRO A 32 -4.78 -10.41 13.22
CA PRO A 32 -4.26 -9.75 14.42
C PRO A 32 -3.29 -10.60 15.26
N ASP A 33 -3.55 -11.90 15.38
CA ASP A 33 -2.71 -12.85 16.11
C ASP A 33 -1.25 -12.84 15.65
N TYR A 34 -0.93 -12.52 14.38
CA TYR A 34 0.46 -12.45 13.95
C TYR A 34 1.26 -11.39 14.71
N ILE A 35 0.70 -10.20 14.87
CA ILE A 35 1.35 -9.09 15.59
C ILE A 35 1.37 -9.43 17.08
N GLU A 36 0.26 -9.92 17.62
CA GLU A 36 0.15 -10.26 19.05
C GLU A 36 1.17 -11.33 19.46
N GLN A 37 1.32 -12.39 18.67
CA GLN A 37 2.30 -13.45 18.93
C GLN A 37 3.74 -12.97 18.75
N ALA A 38 4.03 -12.14 17.74
CA ALA A 38 5.37 -11.60 17.53
C ALA A 38 5.78 -10.61 18.65
N ILE A 39 4.82 -9.83 19.17
CA ILE A 39 5.01 -9.01 20.37
C ILE A 39 5.27 -9.89 21.59
N ALA A 40 4.45 -10.92 21.83
CA ALA A 40 4.62 -11.84 22.95
C ALA A 40 5.95 -12.59 22.91
N ALA A 41 6.46 -12.90 21.71
CA ALA A 41 7.78 -13.48 21.48
C ALA A 41 8.94 -12.48 21.66
N GLY A 42 8.64 -11.20 21.89
CA GLY A 42 9.64 -10.14 22.12
C GLY A 42 10.37 -9.67 20.86
N VAL A 43 9.84 -9.97 19.66
CA VAL A 43 10.51 -9.65 18.38
C VAL A 43 9.95 -8.40 17.68
N MET A 44 8.91 -7.76 18.24
CA MET A 44 8.37 -6.46 17.78
C MET A 44 8.41 -5.39 18.89
N PRO A 45 9.61 -4.98 19.37
CA PRO A 45 9.73 -4.03 20.48
C PRO A 45 9.20 -2.62 20.15
N TRP A 46 9.19 -2.19 18.89
CA TRP A 46 8.60 -0.90 18.53
C TRP A 46 7.07 -0.98 18.59
N MET A 47 6.46 -1.98 17.95
CA MET A 47 5.02 -2.16 17.98
C MET A 47 4.48 -2.37 19.40
N GLN A 48 5.21 -3.08 20.28
CA GLN A 48 4.88 -3.17 21.70
C GLN A 48 4.68 -1.78 22.33
N LYS A 49 5.56 -0.80 22.04
CA LYS A 49 5.42 0.57 22.58
C LYS A 49 4.18 1.26 22.02
N VAL A 50 3.91 1.08 20.73
CA VAL A 50 2.75 1.67 20.04
C VAL A 50 1.46 1.18 20.65
N VAL A 51 1.26 -0.14 20.77
CA VAL A 51 0.01 -0.72 21.28
C VAL A 51 -0.19 -0.47 22.78
N SER A 52 0.88 -0.29 23.55
CA SER A 52 0.75 -0.10 25.00
C SER A 52 0.40 1.34 25.37
N ASN A 53 1.10 2.34 24.83
CA ASN A 53 0.99 3.72 25.34
C ASN A 53 1.30 4.83 24.31
N GLN A 54 1.85 4.51 23.14
CA GLN A 54 2.35 5.53 22.20
C GLN A 54 1.50 5.70 20.93
N GLY A 55 0.49 4.85 20.75
CA GLY A 55 -0.42 4.90 19.61
C GLY A 55 -1.83 4.44 19.98
N SER A 56 -2.50 3.83 19.02
CA SER A 56 -3.84 3.27 19.19
C SER A 56 -3.91 1.90 18.54
N ASP A 57 -4.39 0.91 19.27
CA ASP A 57 -4.68 -0.44 18.76
C ASP A 57 -6.20 -0.60 18.66
N LEU A 58 -6.71 -0.75 17.44
CA LEU A 58 -8.13 -0.87 17.14
C LEU A 58 -8.34 -2.04 16.18
N ARG A 59 -9.48 -2.71 16.32
CA ARG A 59 -9.93 -3.73 15.38
C ARG A 59 -10.88 -3.10 14.36
N ALA A 60 -10.66 -3.41 13.09
CA ALA A 60 -11.47 -2.93 11.97
C ALA A 60 -12.00 -4.11 11.13
N ASN A 61 -13.18 -3.95 10.56
CA ASN A 61 -13.74 -4.94 9.64
C ASN A 61 -13.25 -4.66 8.21
N CYS A 62 -12.72 -5.68 7.56
CA CYS A 62 -12.45 -5.64 6.13
C CYS A 62 -13.76 -5.70 5.32
N VAL A 63 -13.65 -5.43 4.03
CA VAL A 63 -14.71 -5.67 3.06
C VAL A 63 -14.83 -7.17 2.79
N VAL A 64 -16.08 -7.62 2.60
CA VAL A 64 -16.40 -8.96 2.08
C VAL A 64 -16.74 -8.85 0.59
N PRO A 65 -16.14 -9.67 -0.30
CA PRO A 65 -15.18 -10.75 0.00
C PRO A 65 -13.83 -10.21 0.48
N SER A 66 -13.24 -10.89 1.47
CA SER A 66 -11.98 -10.53 2.13
C SER A 66 -10.76 -10.84 1.26
N PHE A 67 -10.77 -10.32 0.04
CA PHE A 67 -9.71 -10.46 -0.95
C PHE A 67 -8.85 -9.19 -1.00
N THR A 68 -7.60 -9.36 -1.44
CA THR A 68 -6.58 -8.30 -1.57
C THR A 68 -7.06 -7.12 -2.41
N ASN A 69 -7.53 -7.35 -3.64
CA ASN A 69 -7.90 -6.27 -4.56
C ASN A 69 -9.08 -5.42 -4.04
N PRO A 70 -10.24 -6.00 -3.67
CA PRO A 70 -11.36 -5.20 -3.14
C PRO A 70 -10.95 -4.35 -1.93
N ASN A 71 -10.23 -4.94 -0.98
CA ASN A 71 -9.83 -4.25 0.25
C ASN A 71 -8.80 -3.14 0.00
N ASN A 72 -7.77 -3.38 -0.80
CA ASN A 72 -6.81 -2.35 -1.16
C ASN A 72 -7.49 -1.17 -1.84
N ILE A 73 -8.39 -1.44 -2.80
CA ILE A 73 -9.11 -0.38 -3.49
C ILE A 73 -10.07 0.36 -2.55
N SER A 74 -10.73 -0.35 -1.63
CA SER A 74 -11.55 0.29 -0.60
C SER A 74 -10.73 1.20 0.33
N ILE A 75 -9.51 0.80 0.73
CA ILE A 75 -8.63 1.64 1.55
C ILE A 75 -8.28 2.94 0.83
N VAL A 76 -7.86 2.85 -0.44
CA VAL A 76 -7.33 4.01 -1.18
C VAL A 76 -8.42 4.88 -1.79
N THR A 77 -9.67 4.43 -1.84
CA THR A 77 -10.83 5.22 -2.28
C THR A 77 -11.70 5.68 -1.11
N GLY A 78 -11.61 5.04 0.05
CA GLY A 78 -12.40 5.35 1.24
C GLY A 78 -13.88 4.94 1.16
N VAL A 79 -14.24 4.10 0.18
CA VAL A 79 -15.61 3.64 -0.10
C VAL A 79 -15.64 2.12 -0.39
N PRO A 80 -16.79 1.43 -0.30
CA PRO A 80 -16.87 -0.01 -0.56
C PRO A 80 -16.93 -0.37 -2.07
N PRO A 81 -16.80 -1.67 -2.44
CA PRO A 81 -16.84 -2.12 -3.83
C PRO A 81 -18.10 -1.77 -4.61
N ALA A 82 -19.22 -1.60 -3.92
CA ALA A 82 -20.45 -1.12 -4.52
C ALA A 82 -20.29 0.26 -5.20
N VAL A 83 -19.33 1.07 -4.74
CA VAL A 83 -19.02 2.38 -5.28
C VAL A 83 -17.83 2.32 -6.24
N HIS A 84 -16.66 1.82 -5.80
CA HIS A 84 -15.45 1.83 -6.63
C HIS A 84 -15.42 0.75 -7.72
N GLY A 85 -16.27 -0.26 -7.64
CA GLY A 85 -16.49 -1.26 -8.70
C GLY A 85 -15.59 -2.50 -8.66
N ILE A 86 -14.52 -2.52 -7.85
CA ILE A 86 -13.58 -3.65 -7.75
C ILE A 86 -14.00 -4.60 -6.64
N CYS A 87 -14.71 -5.69 -6.97
CA CYS A 87 -15.28 -6.63 -6.00
C CYS A 87 -14.63 -8.03 -6.00
N GLY A 88 -13.62 -8.27 -6.86
CA GLY A 88 -12.86 -9.51 -6.90
C GLY A 88 -11.68 -9.41 -7.85
N ASN A 89 -11.14 -10.57 -8.25
CA ASN A 89 -10.04 -10.65 -9.23
C ASN A 89 -10.54 -10.77 -10.68
N PHE A 90 -11.77 -11.26 -10.88
CA PHE A 90 -12.43 -11.37 -12.16
C PHE A 90 -13.95 -11.35 -11.95
N TYR A 91 -14.70 -11.08 -13.00
CA TYR A 91 -16.14 -11.29 -13.07
C TYR A 91 -16.51 -11.99 -14.38
N TYR A 92 -17.68 -12.59 -14.43
CA TYR A 92 -18.19 -13.21 -15.64
C TYR A 92 -19.14 -12.24 -16.37
N ASP A 93 -18.75 -11.82 -17.58
CA ASP A 93 -19.52 -10.97 -18.46
C ASP A 93 -20.49 -11.83 -19.29
N ARG A 94 -21.74 -11.92 -18.81
CA ARG A 94 -22.80 -12.70 -19.45
C ARG A 94 -23.15 -12.24 -20.86
N ALA A 95 -22.97 -10.96 -21.18
CA ALA A 95 -23.35 -10.42 -22.49
C ALA A 95 -22.38 -10.89 -23.59
N ASN A 96 -21.11 -11.11 -23.22
CA ASN A 96 -20.05 -11.51 -24.13
C ASN A 96 -19.51 -12.93 -23.87
N ASP A 97 -20.17 -13.68 -22.96
CA ASP A 97 -19.82 -15.05 -22.55
C ASP A 97 -18.32 -15.24 -22.26
N ARG A 98 -17.77 -14.41 -21.37
CA ARG A 98 -16.34 -14.45 -21.04
C ARG A 98 -16.03 -14.04 -19.61
N GLU A 99 -14.91 -14.53 -19.08
CA GLU A 99 -14.31 -14.04 -17.85
C GLU A 99 -13.50 -12.77 -18.14
N VAL A 100 -13.70 -11.74 -17.32
CA VAL A 100 -13.00 -10.46 -17.42
C VAL A 100 -12.24 -10.23 -16.13
N MET A 101 -10.92 -10.06 -16.26
CA MET A 101 -10.05 -9.78 -15.12
C MET A 101 -10.31 -8.36 -14.58
N MET A 102 -10.39 -8.23 -13.26
CA MET A 102 -10.65 -6.97 -12.55
C MET A 102 -9.36 -6.29 -12.10
N ASN A 103 -8.38 -6.23 -12.99
CA ASN A 103 -7.03 -5.71 -12.74
C ASN A 103 -6.68 -4.51 -13.64
N GLU A 104 -7.61 -4.08 -14.47
CA GLU A 104 -7.43 -2.95 -15.38
C GLU A 104 -8.03 -1.66 -14.78
N PRO A 105 -7.31 -0.52 -14.78
CA PRO A 105 -7.74 0.72 -14.15
C PRO A 105 -9.08 1.28 -14.65
N GLU A 106 -9.48 0.96 -15.89
CA GLU A 106 -10.73 1.39 -16.52
C GLU A 106 -11.97 0.80 -15.81
N LEU A 107 -11.79 -0.27 -15.03
CA LEU A 107 -12.86 -0.86 -14.23
C LEU A 107 -13.11 -0.11 -12.92
N LEU A 108 -12.19 0.78 -12.52
CA LEU A 108 -12.35 1.62 -11.34
C LEU A 108 -13.35 2.74 -11.63
N ARG A 109 -14.41 2.82 -10.83
CA ARG A 109 -15.54 3.74 -11.04
C ARG A 109 -15.45 5.06 -10.27
N THR A 110 -14.39 5.23 -9.49
CA THR A 110 -14.20 6.38 -8.60
C THR A 110 -12.73 6.80 -8.56
N PRO A 111 -12.42 8.09 -8.36
CA PRO A 111 -11.06 8.52 -8.12
C PRO A 111 -10.51 7.94 -6.81
N THR A 112 -9.19 7.75 -6.75
CA THR A 112 -8.49 7.45 -5.50
C THR A 112 -8.31 8.72 -4.66
N ILE A 113 -8.14 8.54 -3.35
CA ILE A 113 -7.73 9.62 -2.44
C ILE A 113 -6.43 10.25 -2.92
N PHE A 114 -5.50 9.43 -3.43
CA PHE A 114 -4.23 9.90 -3.99
C PHE A 114 -4.41 10.85 -5.17
N LYS A 115 -5.33 10.54 -6.09
CA LYS A 115 -5.63 11.41 -7.23
C LYS A 115 -6.14 12.78 -6.78
N ALA A 116 -7.10 12.79 -5.84
CA ALA A 116 -7.66 14.03 -5.31
C ALA A 116 -6.58 14.87 -4.59
N PHE A 117 -5.73 14.24 -3.78
CA PHE A 117 -4.63 14.94 -3.10
C PHE A 117 -3.55 15.43 -4.07
N GLN A 118 -3.20 14.66 -5.10
CA GLN A 118 -2.24 15.09 -6.12
C GLN A 118 -2.77 16.30 -6.91
N GLN A 119 -4.05 16.30 -7.29
CA GLN A 119 -4.69 17.47 -7.92
C GLN A 119 -4.68 18.69 -7.02
N ALA A 120 -4.84 18.47 -5.71
CA ALA A 120 -4.66 19.52 -4.71
C ALA A 120 -3.19 19.88 -4.46
N GLY A 121 -2.22 19.24 -5.14
CA GLY A 121 -0.79 19.54 -5.10
C GLY A 121 -0.02 18.87 -3.95
N ALA A 122 -0.44 17.68 -3.52
CA ALA A 122 0.30 16.85 -2.57
C ALA A 122 1.34 15.98 -3.29
N LYS A 123 2.45 15.69 -2.62
CA LYS A 123 3.42 14.69 -3.04
C LYS A 123 2.94 13.30 -2.62
N ILE A 124 2.83 12.39 -3.58
CA ILE A 124 2.30 11.04 -3.37
C ILE A 124 3.39 10.01 -3.64
N ALA A 125 3.48 8.99 -2.79
CA ALA A 125 4.26 7.78 -3.06
C ALA A 125 3.42 6.51 -2.82
N ILE A 126 3.47 5.56 -3.74
CA ILE A 126 2.77 4.28 -3.63
C ILE A 126 3.75 3.18 -3.98
N ILE A 127 3.94 2.23 -3.06
CA ILE A 127 4.80 1.07 -3.27
C ILE A 127 3.99 -0.18 -2.97
N THR A 128 3.98 -1.12 -3.90
CA THR A 128 3.24 -2.39 -3.75
C THR A 128 4.16 -3.58 -3.97
N ALA A 129 3.79 -4.75 -3.46
CA ALA A 129 4.50 -5.98 -3.77
C ALA A 129 4.34 -6.36 -5.25
N LYS A 130 3.09 -6.37 -5.75
CA LYS A 130 2.70 -6.86 -7.08
C LYS A 130 2.36 -5.74 -8.04
N ASP A 131 2.84 -5.85 -9.27
CA ASP A 131 2.71 -4.83 -10.30
C ASP A 131 1.28 -4.63 -10.82
N LYS A 132 0.45 -5.68 -10.77
CA LYS A 132 -0.97 -5.58 -11.13
C LYS A 132 -1.73 -4.63 -10.21
N LEU A 133 -1.45 -4.71 -8.90
CA LEU A 133 -2.08 -3.86 -7.90
C LEU A 133 -1.64 -2.40 -8.08
N ARG A 134 -0.33 -2.18 -8.30
CA ARG A 134 0.27 -0.88 -8.60
C ARG A 134 -0.49 -0.09 -9.68
N ARG A 135 -0.89 -0.75 -10.79
CA ARG A 135 -1.65 -0.10 -11.87
C ARG A 135 -3.00 0.46 -11.40
N LEU A 136 -3.74 -0.31 -10.60
CA LEU A 136 -5.03 0.13 -10.07
C LEU A 136 -4.89 1.30 -9.09
N LEU A 137 -3.91 1.25 -8.18
CA LEU A 137 -3.70 2.32 -7.20
C LEU A 137 -3.17 3.61 -7.81
N GLY A 138 -2.33 3.49 -8.84
CA GLY A 138 -1.78 4.60 -9.60
C GLY A 138 -2.73 5.21 -10.62
N ASN A 139 -3.99 4.76 -10.69
CA ASN A 139 -4.93 5.21 -11.70
C ASN A 139 -5.06 6.75 -11.71
N GLU A 140 -5.01 7.32 -12.90
CA GLU A 140 -5.06 8.76 -13.19
C GLU A 140 -3.98 9.62 -12.52
N LEU A 141 -3.00 9.07 -11.81
CA LEU A 141 -1.90 9.87 -11.28
C LEU A 141 -1.03 10.41 -12.41
N SER A 142 -0.52 11.62 -12.23
CA SER A 142 0.50 12.20 -13.10
C SER A 142 1.88 11.82 -12.60
N PHE A 143 2.74 11.34 -13.50
CA PHE A 143 4.11 10.92 -13.23
C PHE A 143 5.10 11.93 -13.83
N GLY A 144 6.40 11.63 -13.79
CA GLY A 144 7.47 12.54 -14.17
C GLY A 144 8.17 13.21 -12.99
N LYS A 145 9.06 14.15 -13.29
CA LYS A 145 9.99 14.78 -12.31
C LYS A 145 9.30 15.37 -11.08
N ASP A 146 8.12 15.97 -11.27
CA ASP A 146 7.33 16.62 -10.22
C ASP A 146 6.01 15.86 -9.95
N GLY A 147 5.89 14.64 -10.45
CA GLY A 147 4.72 13.78 -10.33
C GLY A 147 4.68 12.92 -9.06
N ALA A 148 3.73 12.01 -9.01
CA ALA A 148 3.68 10.97 -7.99
C ALA A 148 4.76 9.91 -8.23
N ILE A 149 5.14 9.19 -7.18
CA ILE A 149 5.97 7.99 -7.27
C ILE A 149 5.07 6.77 -7.12
N CYS A 150 5.08 5.84 -8.09
CA CYS A 150 4.26 4.63 -8.04
C CYS A 150 4.94 3.45 -8.72
N PHE A 151 5.40 2.47 -7.95
CA PHE A 151 6.06 1.27 -8.50
C PHE A 151 5.80 0.03 -7.63
N SER A 152 6.25 -1.12 -8.12
CA SER A 152 6.16 -2.38 -7.40
C SER A 152 7.54 -2.99 -7.15
N SER A 153 7.69 -3.75 -6.06
CA SER A 153 8.89 -4.53 -5.82
C SER A 153 9.13 -5.57 -6.93
N GLU A 154 8.05 -6.16 -7.46
CA GLU A 154 8.09 -7.16 -8.54
C GLU A 154 8.77 -6.66 -9.83
N LYS A 155 8.68 -5.36 -10.11
CA LYS A 155 9.25 -4.74 -11.31
C LYS A 155 10.09 -3.51 -10.99
N SER A 156 10.82 -3.55 -9.87
CA SER A 156 11.64 -2.43 -9.41
C SER A 156 12.84 -2.13 -10.33
N ASP A 157 13.22 -3.06 -11.20
CA ASP A 157 14.21 -2.92 -12.26
C ASP A 157 13.69 -2.23 -13.52
N GLN A 158 12.37 -2.17 -13.70
CA GLN A 158 11.72 -1.66 -14.92
C GLN A 158 11.10 -0.27 -14.71
N VAL A 159 11.45 0.42 -13.63
CA VAL A 159 10.88 1.74 -13.33
C VAL A 159 11.45 2.83 -14.22
N SER A 160 10.61 3.79 -14.56
CA SER A 160 11.02 5.01 -15.28
C SER A 160 10.41 6.26 -14.68
N LEU A 161 11.06 7.41 -14.89
CA LEU A 161 10.49 8.71 -14.50
C LEU A 161 9.13 8.95 -15.15
N GLU A 162 8.95 8.57 -16.41
CA GLU A 162 7.71 8.80 -17.16
C GLU A 162 6.54 7.95 -16.65
N GLU A 163 6.76 6.67 -16.35
CA GLU A 163 5.67 5.76 -15.96
C GLU A 163 5.49 5.61 -14.45
N ASN A 164 6.54 5.87 -13.67
CA ASN A 164 6.57 5.60 -12.23
C ASN A 164 6.95 6.82 -11.38
N GLY A 165 7.38 7.92 -12.01
CA GLY A 165 7.90 9.10 -11.31
C GLY A 165 9.25 8.90 -10.63
N ILE A 166 9.93 7.79 -10.91
CA ILE A 166 11.23 7.45 -10.33
C ILE A 166 12.03 6.54 -11.25
N ASP A 167 13.34 6.69 -11.25
CA ASP A 167 14.31 5.79 -11.88
C ASP A 167 15.27 5.21 -10.84
N ASN A 168 16.10 4.25 -11.25
CA ASN A 168 17.21 3.69 -10.46
C ASN A 168 16.82 3.29 -9.01
N VAL A 169 15.64 2.69 -8.85
CA VAL A 169 15.12 2.33 -7.52
C VAL A 169 16.00 1.28 -6.84
N LEU A 170 16.57 0.33 -7.58
CA LEU A 170 17.48 -0.67 -7.03
C LEU A 170 18.70 -0.02 -6.34
N ASP A 171 19.30 0.99 -6.97
CA ASP A 171 20.44 1.73 -6.41
C ASP A 171 20.03 2.58 -5.22
N LEU A 172 18.84 3.22 -5.29
CA LEU A 172 18.30 4.00 -4.18
C LEU A 172 18.08 3.15 -2.93
N VAL A 173 17.56 1.93 -3.13
CA VAL A 173 17.23 1.01 -2.04
C VAL A 173 18.45 0.21 -1.59
N GLY A 174 19.40 -0.06 -2.50
CA GLY A 174 20.55 -0.91 -2.26
C GLY A 174 20.21 -2.41 -2.22
N MET A 175 19.20 -2.83 -2.99
CA MET A 175 18.70 -4.21 -3.03
C MET A 175 18.49 -4.67 -4.48
N GLU A 176 18.64 -5.96 -4.72
CA GLU A 176 18.27 -6.59 -6.00
C GLU A 176 16.74 -6.77 -6.10
N VAL A 177 16.25 -7.12 -7.29
CA VAL A 177 14.83 -7.45 -7.51
C VAL A 177 14.48 -8.70 -6.69
N PRO A 178 13.51 -8.62 -5.77
CA PRO A 178 13.14 -9.77 -4.95
C PRO A 178 12.39 -10.84 -5.76
N SER A 179 12.48 -12.09 -5.32
CA SER A 179 11.63 -13.14 -5.86
C SER A 179 10.16 -12.88 -5.53
N VAL A 180 9.28 -13.16 -6.50
CA VAL A 180 7.82 -12.96 -6.39
C VAL A 180 7.20 -13.77 -5.23
N TYR A 181 7.82 -14.89 -4.85
CA TYR A 181 7.35 -15.79 -3.78
C TYR A 181 8.32 -15.78 -2.59
N SER A 182 8.51 -14.61 -1.99
CA SER A 182 9.48 -14.43 -0.92
C SER A 182 9.09 -13.33 0.07
N ALA A 183 9.70 -13.34 1.25
CA ALA A 183 9.53 -12.29 2.26
C ALA A 183 10.14 -10.96 1.81
N GLU A 184 11.26 -11.07 1.09
CA GLU A 184 12.08 -9.96 0.59
C GLU A 184 11.28 -9.06 -0.36
N LEU A 185 10.25 -9.60 -1.05
CA LEU A 185 9.34 -8.81 -1.87
C LEU A 185 8.61 -7.73 -1.06
N SER A 186 8.25 -8.03 0.18
CA SER A 186 7.63 -7.07 1.10
C SER A 186 8.68 -6.26 1.86
N GLU A 187 9.84 -6.84 2.20
CA GLU A 187 10.96 -6.09 2.80
C GLU A 187 11.40 -4.91 1.92
N PHE A 188 11.50 -5.14 0.60
CA PHE A 188 11.83 -4.11 -0.38
C PHE A 188 10.90 -2.89 -0.29
N ILE A 189 9.61 -3.11 -0.01
CA ILE A 189 8.61 -2.05 0.12
C ILE A 189 8.95 -1.15 1.30
N PHE A 190 9.32 -1.74 2.44
CA PHE A 190 9.66 -0.99 3.64
C PHE A 190 10.99 -0.26 3.48
N ALA A 191 12.00 -0.93 2.91
CA ALA A 191 13.29 -0.31 2.60
C ALA A 191 13.12 0.90 1.66
N ALA A 192 12.35 0.74 0.59
CA ALA A 192 12.06 1.83 -0.33
C ALA A 192 11.22 2.94 0.33
N GLY A 193 10.23 2.60 1.15
CA GLY A 193 9.42 3.56 1.89
C GLY A 193 10.26 4.48 2.78
N VAL A 194 11.21 3.90 3.54
CA VAL A 194 12.16 4.68 4.35
C VAL A 194 13.02 5.60 3.49
N LYS A 195 13.61 5.08 2.40
CA LYS A 195 14.45 5.89 1.49
C LYS A 195 13.68 7.03 0.83
N LEU A 196 12.43 6.80 0.44
CA LEU A 196 11.56 7.85 -0.10
C LEU A 196 11.20 8.88 0.97
N MET A 197 10.98 8.48 2.22
CA MET A 197 10.73 9.43 3.31
C MET A 197 11.95 10.32 3.58
N GLU A 198 13.16 9.74 3.56
CA GLU A 198 14.43 10.46 3.74
C GLU A 198 14.73 11.45 2.61
N THR A 199 14.45 11.07 1.36
CA THR A 199 14.97 11.80 0.18
C THR A 199 13.92 12.58 -0.60
N ARG A 200 12.64 12.20 -0.53
CA ARG A 200 11.53 12.82 -1.29
C ARG A 200 10.47 13.41 -0.36
N ARG A 201 10.25 12.77 0.79
CA ARG A 201 9.35 13.18 1.87
C ARG A 201 7.93 13.47 1.35
N PRO A 202 7.23 12.46 0.81
CA PRO A 202 5.87 12.64 0.29
C PRO A 202 4.89 13.03 1.40
N ASP A 203 3.83 13.75 1.05
CA ASP A 203 2.76 14.09 1.98
C ASP A 203 1.94 12.85 2.34
N LEU A 204 1.66 11.99 1.35
CA LEU A 204 0.97 10.72 1.52
C LEU A 204 1.80 9.58 0.93
N MET A 205 1.97 8.51 1.70
CA MET A 205 2.63 7.28 1.27
C MET A 205 1.74 6.07 1.55
N TYR A 206 1.61 5.17 0.58
CA TYR A 206 0.91 3.89 0.74
C TYR A 206 1.83 2.72 0.43
N LEU A 207 1.94 1.81 1.39
CA LEU A 207 2.78 0.62 1.31
C LEU A 207 1.89 -0.62 1.41
N SER A 208 1.83 -1.44 0.36
CA SER A 208 1.00 -2.66 0.36
C SER A 208 1.83 -3.91 0.09
N THR A 209 1.92 -4.78 1.08
CA THR A 209 2.67 -6.04 1.01
C THR A 209 1.89 -7.13 0.25
N THR A 210 2.40 -8.37 0.31
CA THR A 210 1.69 -9.60 -0.10
C THR A 210 1.59 -10.55 1.09
N ASP A 211 0.56 -11.38 1.09
CA ASP A 211 0.22 -12.39 2.10
C ASP A 211 0.98 -13.72 1.95
N TYR A 212 2.06 -13.76 1.16
CA TYR A 212 2.83 -14.99 0.90
C TYR A 212 3.29 -15.72 2.16
N ILE A 213 3.77 -14.98 3.16
CA ILE A 213 4.21 -15.56 4.44
C ILE A 213 3.01 -16.08 5.22
N GLN A 214 1.93 -15.32 5.26
CA GLN A 214 0.72 -15.61 6.01
C GLN A 214 0.00 -16.84 5.43
N HIS A 215 0.05 -17.04 4.12
CA HIS A 215 -0.43 -18.26 3.48
C HIS A 215 0.37 -19.52 3.84
N LYS A 216 1.63 -19.37 4.26
CA LYS A 216 2.55 -20.50 4.54
C LYS A 216 2.75 -20.80 6.01
N PHE A 217 2.69 -19.78 6.85
CA PHE A 217 3.14 -19.83 8.23
C PHE A 217 2.05 -19.30 9.14
N ALA A 218 1.59 -20.11 10.09
CA ALA A 218 0.63 -19.68 11.10
C ALA A 218 1.24 -18.64 12.07
N PRO A 219 0.41 -17.83 12.75
CA PRO A 219 0.87 -16.92 13.81
C PRO A 219 1.73 -17.62 14.86
N GLY A 220 2.80 -16.94 15.32
CA GLY A 220 3.72 -17.45 16.33
C GLY A 220 4.79 -18.43 15.84
N SER A 221 4.73 -18.89 14.59
CA SER A 221 5.81 -19.70 14.01
C SER A 221 7.07 -18.86 13.71
N ASP A 222 8.23 -19.51 13.62
CA ASP A 222 9.51 -18.81 13.38
C ASP A 222 9.51 -18.00 12.09
N GLY A 223 8.95 -18.55 11.01
CA GLY A 223 8.85 -17.87 9.71
C GLY A 223 7.96 -16.64 9.76
N ALA A 224 6.82 -16.73 10.46
CA ALA A 224 5.94 -15.59 10.68
C ALA A 224 6.61 -14.54 11.57
N ASN A 225 7.11 -14.93 12.75
CA ASN A 225 7.74 -14.00 13.70
C ASN A 225 8.94 -13.28 13.07
N SER A 226 9.75 -13.97 12.26
CA SER A 226 10.87 -13.34 11.54
C SER A 226 10.42 -12.27 10.57
N PHE A 227 9.32 -12.50 9.83
CA PHE A 227 8.76 -11.53 8.91
C PHE A 227 8.25 -10.27 9.64
N TYR A 228 7.51 -10.45 10.74
CA TYR A 228 7.01 -9.32 11.52
C TYR A 228 8.12 -8.58 12.28
N ALA A 229 9.15 -9.28 12.74
CA ALA A 229 10.35 -8.67 13.30
C ALA A 229 11.14 -7.84 12.28
N MET A 230 11.18 -8.26 11.01
CA MET A 230 11.75 -7.46 9.93
C MET A 230 10.96 -6.16 9.74
N MET A 231 9.62 -6.23 9.69
CA MET A 231 8.77 -5.04 9.54
C MET A 231 8.96 -4.04 10.68
N ASP A 232 9.02 -4.52 11.93
CA ASP A 232 9.18 -3.68 13.12
C ASP A 232 10.45 -2.83 13.08
N LYS A 233 11.54 -3.35 12.47
CA LYS A 233 12.81 -2.60 12.31
C LYS A 233 12.67 -1.39 11.39
N TYR A 234 11.80 -1.45 10.37
CA TYR A 234 11.58 -0.32 9.46
C TYR A 234 10.63 0.72 10.02
N TRP A 235 9.81 0.35 11.01
CA TRP A 235 8.89 1.29 11.67
C TRP A 235 9.52 2.04 12.84
N ALA A 236 10.62 1.50 13.40
CA ALA A 236 11.37 2.07 14.51
C ALA A 236 12.16 3.34 14.15
#